data_AF-A0A8J6Y0T8-F1
#
_entry.id   AF-A0A8J6Y0T8-F1
#
_cell.length_a   1.000
_cell.length_b   1.000
_cell.length_c   1.000
_cell.angle_alpha   90.00
_cell.angle_beta   90.00
_cell.angle_gamma   90.00
#
_symmetry.space_group_name_H-M   'P 1'
#
loop_
_entity.id
_entity.type
_entity.pdbx_description
1 polymer ?
#
loop_
_entity_poly.entity_id
_entity_poly.type
_entity_poly.pdbx_seq_one_letter_code
_entity_poly.pdbx_strand_id
1 'polypeptide(L)'
;MANANSLRLDLDMVEALGRRLQPDAMIVQEDRNLVMASGGMLDLDSHDGLDAAYLAIAEHRPLPLGRYLLLRSRGEEAYWTYQAVVHDLESNPTCRAGNVRRSLTSILKDSVKRGMTSLTVEPLGVWRKRGLTLEEMVEAIEASIFEVGVSLSSPLRLTLLLENMDLVEEVSHLFRSRLLCKASRSFRTVDGDAALVEVRKRGFRLHCRFVPGSLSGYAITCVGGPS
;
A
#
# COMPACT_ATOMS: atom_id res chain seq x y z
N MET A 1 -13.97 12.01 23.74
CA MET A 1 -13.63 12.11 22.31
C MET A 1 -13.43 10.68 21.82
N ALA A 2 -14.25 10.18 20.90
CA ALA A 2 -14.04 8.83 20.35
C ALA A 2 -12.65 8.80 19.71
N ASN A 3 -11.83 7.78 20.03
CA ASN A 3 -10.56 7.56 19.34
C ASN A 3 -10.88 7.41 17.85
N ALA A 4 -10.67 8.47 17.08
CA ALA A 4 -10.86 8.41 15.65
C ALA A 4 -9.80 7.45 15.10
N ASN A 5 -10.25 6.33 14.52
CA ASN A 5 -9.36 5.35 13.93
C ASN A 5 -8.44 6.04 12.93
N SER A 6 -7.15 5.75 13.02
CA SER A 6 -6.14 6.34 12.16
C SER A 6 -5.48 5.29 11.28
N LEU A 7 -5.27 5.65 10.02
CA LEU A 7 -4.35 4.93 9.14
C LEU A 7 -2.97 5.60 9.25
N ARG A 8 -1.95 4.82 9.57
CA ARG A 8 -0.56 5.27 9.62
C ARG A 8 0.20 4.72 8.41
N LEU A 9 0.78 5.60 7.60
CA LEU A 9 1.71 5.24 6.54
C LEU A 9 3.14 5.48 7.02
N ASP A 10 3.94 4.42 7.12
CA ASP A 10 5.37 4.49 7.36
C ASP A 10 6.13 4.18 6.07
N LEU A 11 7.36 4.69 5.96
CA LEU A 11 8.29 4.38 4.88
C LEU A 11 9.50 3.67 5.48
N ASP A 12 9.94 2.58 4.87
CA ASP A 12 11.04 1.79 5.40
C ASP A 12 11.84 1.12 4.27
N MET A 13 13.06 0.67 4.57
CA MET A 13 13.85 -0.14 3.67
C MET A 13 13.40 -1.60 3.70
N VAL A 14 13.55 -2.32 2.59
CA VAL A 14 13.24 -3.76 2.49
C VAL A 14 13.97 -4.58 3.56
N GLU A 15 15.20 -4.22 3.92
CA GLU A 15 16.00 -4.90 4.96
C GLU A 15 15.37 -4.87 6.36
N ALA A 16 14.38 -4.00 6.60
CA ALA A 16 13.65 -3.95 7.85
C ALA A 16 12.67 -5.13 8.03
N LEU A 17 12.23 -5.74 6.92
CA LEU A 17 11.34 -6.90 6.93
C LEU A 17 12.01 -8.10 7.61
N GLY A 18 11.29 -8.81 8.48
CA GLY A 18 11.80 -9.98 9.21
C GLY A 18 12.78 -9.65 10.35
N ARG A 19 13.54 -8.55 10.25
CA ARG A 19 14.43 -8.07 11.34
C ARG A 19 13.69 -7.28 12.40
N ARG A 20 13.02 -6.20 11.98
CA ARG A 20 12.29 -5.28 12.88
C ARG A 20 10.80 -5.23 12.64
N LEU A 21 10.36 -5.53 11.41
CA LEU A 21 8.95 -5.58 11.03
C LEU A 21 8.47 -7.03 11.01
N GLN A 22 7.45 -7.31 11.81
CA GLN A 22 6.65 -8.53 11.75
C GLN A 22 5.21 -8.14 11.40
N PRO A 23 4.91 -7.89 10.11
CA PRO A 23 3.57 -7.50 9.69
C PRO A 23 2.61 -8.69 9.78
N ASP A 24 1.31 -8.40 9.90
CA ASP A 24 0.27 -9.43 9.76
C ASP A 24 0.19 -9.96 8.32
N ALA A 25 0.48 -9.09 7.35
CA ALA A 25 0.58 -9.46 5.95
C ALA A 25 1.55 -8.59 5.14
N MET A 26 2.14 -9.19 4.09
CA MET A 26 2.90 -8.51 3.05
C MET A 26 2.07 -8.39 1.78
N ILE A 27 2.17 -7.24 1.11
CA ILE A 27 1.51 -6.95 -0.15
C ILE A 27 2.58 -6.88 -1.24
N VAL A 28 2.51 -7.82 -2.19
CA VAL A 28 3.38 -7.89 -3.37
C VAL A 28 2.59 -7.62 -4.63
N GLN A 29 3.24 -7.20 -5.71
CA GLN A 29 2.61 -6.98 -7.01
C GLN A 29 2.65 -8.23 -7.87
N GLU A 30 1.64 -8.39 -8.72
CA GLU A 30 1.48 -9.57 -9.56
C GLU A 30 0.87 -9.18 -10.91
N ASP A 31 1.18 -9.99 -11.94
CA ASP A 31 0.59 -9.93 -13.26
C ASP A 31 -0.71 -10.73 -13.34
N ARG A 32 -1.63 -10.30 -14.19
CA ARG A 32 -2.92 -10.98 -14.37
C ARG A 32 -2.83 -12.44 -14.85
N ASN A 33 -1.70 -12.87 -15.39
CA ASN A 33 -1.42 -14.26 -15.77
C ASN A 33 -0.61 -15.03 -14.71
N LEU A 34 -0.27 -14.37 -13.58
CA LEU A 34 0.46 -14.93 -12.44
C LEU A 34 1.87 -15.38 -12.79
N VAL A 35 2.61 -14.49 -13.45
CA VAL A 35 3.96 -14.76 -13.94
C VAL A 35 5.02 -13.88 -13.25
N MET A 36 4.60 -12.92 -12.41
CA MET A 36 5.50 -12.14 -11.59
C MET A 36 5.70 -12.87 -10.26
N ALA A 37 6.56 -13.88 -10.25
CA ALA A 37 6.99 -14.48 -9.00
C ALA A 37 7.61 -13.41 -8.07
N SER A 38 7.37 -13.53 -6.76
CA SER A 38 8.11 -12.75 -5.75
C SER A 38 9.61 -13.00 -5.93
N GLY A 39 10.43 -11.95 -5.82
CA GLY A 39 11.88 -12.03 -5.99
C GLY A 39 12.53 -13.06 -5.06
N GLY A 40 12.71 -14.27 -5.56
CA GLY A 40 13.33 -15.41 -4.91
C GLY A 40 13.83 -16.38 -5.98
N MET A 41 14.85 -17.17 -5.66
CA MET A 41 15.31 -18.22 -6.56
C MET A 41 14.13 -19.17 -6.81
N LEU A 42 13.87 -19.49 -8.07
CA LEU A 42 12.83 -20.44 -8.45
C LEU A 42 13.27 -21.81 -7.93
N ASP A 43 12.82 -22.16 -6.72
CA ASP A 43 13.09 -23.45 -6.12
C ASP A 43 12.17 -24.49 -6.76
N LEU A 44 12.67 -25.09 -7.83
CA LEU A 44 12.03 -26.16 -8.56
C LEU A 44 11.86 -27.43 -7.71
N ASP A 45 12.30 -27.48 -6.44
CA ASP A 45 12.10 -28.62 -5.56
C ASP A 45 10.96 -28.42 -4.54
N SER A 46 10.36 -27.22 -4.44
CA SER A 46 9.29 -26.88 -3.47
C SER A 46 7.84 -27.15 -3.97
N HIS A 47 7.66 -28.28 -4.66
CA HIS A 47 6.61 -28.54 -5.67
C HIS A 47 5.11 -28.59 -5.26
N ASP A 48 4.68 -28.42 -4.00
CA ASP A 48 3.31 -28.86 -3.64
C ASP A 48 2.29 -27.74 -3.27
N GLY A 49 2.65 -26.46 -3.43
CA GLY A 49 1.78 -25.34 -3.03
C GLY A 49 1.33 -24.42 -4.15
N LEU A 50 2.30 -23.91 -4.92
CA LEU A 50 2.07 -22.91 -5.95
C LEU A 50 1.39 -23.54 -7.17
N ASP A 51 1.81 -24.74 -7.57
CA ASP A 51 1.26 -25.46 -8.73
C ASP A 51 -0.21 -25.79 -8.56
N ALA A 52 -0.65 -26.20 -7.37
CA ALA A 52 -2.06 -26.48 -7.09
C ALA A 52 -2.92 -25.21 -7.17
N ALA A 53 -2.44 -24.06 -6.66
CA ALA A 53 -3.12 -22.78 -6.77
C ALA A 53 -3.13 -22.28 -8.24
N TYR A 54 -2.00 -22.41 -8.93
CA TYR A 54 -1.80 -22.05 -10.33
C TYR A 54 -2.69 -22.86 -11.27
N LEU A 55 -2.82 -24.17 -11.03
CA LEU A 55 -3.74 -25.06 -11.74
C LEU A 55 -5.20 -24.72 -11.42
N ALA A 56 -5.54 -24.47 -10.14
CA ALA A 56 -6.91 -24.16 -9.73
C ALA A 56 -7.45 -22.84 -10.32
N ILE A 57 -6.57 -21.86 -10.59
CA ILE A 57 -6.95 -20.59 -11.21
C ILE A 57 -6.59 -20.52 -12.70
N ALA A 58 -6.09 -21.60 -13.29
CA ALA A 58 -5.69 -21.64 -14.70
C ALA A 58 -6.85 -21.27 -15.63
N GLU A 59 -8.05 -21.79 -15.35
CA GLU A 59 -9.28 -21.50 -16.12
C GLU A 59 -9.84 -20.09 -15.88
N HIS A 60 -9.34 -19.36 -14.88
CA HIS A 60 -9.80 -18.02 -14.51
C HIS A 60 -8.82 -16.92 -14.95
N ARG A 61 -7.75 -17.30 -15.64
CA ARG A 61 -6.83 -16.35 -16.27
C ARG A 61 -7.38 -15.87 -17.61
N PRO A 62 -7.16 -14.60 -17.98
CA PRO A 62 -6.41 -13.62 -17.21
C PRO A 62 -7.25 -12.99 -16.08
N LEU A 63 -6.65 -12.82 -14.89
CA LEU A 63 -7.33 -12.25 -13.74
C LEU A 63 -7.73 -10.77 -13.99
N PRO A 64 -8.81 -10.25 -13.36
CA PRO A 64 -9.17 -8.85 -13.50
C PRO A 64 -8.17 -7.92 -12.77
N LEU A 65 -7.69 -6.88 -13.48
CA LEU A 65 -6.78 -5.88 -12.92
C LEU A 65 -7.43 -5.07 -11.79
N GLY A 66 -6.67 -4.83 -10.72
CA GLY A 66 -7.14 -4.17 -9.52
C GLY A 66 -7.79 -5.12 -8.51
N ARG A 67 -7.59 -6.44 -8.66
CA ARG A 67 -7.95 -7.48 -7.70
C ARG A 67 -6.71 -7.93 -6.92
N TYR A 68 -6.89 -8.90 -6.04
CA TYR A 68 -5.80 -9.51 -5.30
C TYR A 68 -6.07 -10.99 -5.06
N LEU A 69 -5.01 -11.76 -4.82
CA LEU A 69 -5.06 -13.09 -4.22
C LEU A 69 -4.53 -13.01 -2.79
N LEU A 70 -5.09 -13.82 -1.89
CA LEU A 70 -4.59 -13.95 -0.52
C LEU A 70 -4.04 -15.36 -0.35
N LEU A 71 -2.74 -15.44 -0.09
CA LEU A 71 -2.01 -16.68 0.14
C LEU A 71 -1.57 -16.74 1.59
N ARG A 72 -1.60 -17.93 2.16
CA ARG A 72 -0.97 -18.20 3.45
C ARG A 72 0.46 -18.67 3.17
N SER A 73 1.45 -17.98 3.72
CA SER A 73 2.84 -18.46 3.67
C SER A 73 2.90 -19.88 4.25
N ARG A 74 3.56 -20.79 3.52
CA ARG A 74 3.84 -22.17 3.97
C ARG A 74 5.26 -22.31 4.54
N GLY A 75 6.06 -21.23 4.55
CA GLY A 75 7.44 -21.20 5.05
C GLY A 75 7.54 -20.75 6.52
N GLU A 76 8.77 -20.53 6.99
CA GLU A 76 9.07 -20.07 8.37
C GLU A 76 8.54 -18.65 8.66
N GLU A 77 8.20 -17.88 7.64
CA GLU A 77 7.62 -16.54 7.80
C GLU A 77 6.12 -16.61 8.09
N ALA A 78 5.74 -16.22 9.32
CA ALA A 78 4.41 -16.39 9.89
C ALA A 78 3.37 -15.33 9.45
N TYR A 79 3.53 -14.68 8.29
CA TYR A 79 2.61 -13.64 7.81
C TYR A 79 1.83 -14.06 6.56
N TRP A 80 0.71 -13.39 6.29
CA TRP A 80 -0.10 -13.59 5.09
C TRP A 80 0.48 -12.85 3.88
N THR A 81 0.27 -13.33 2.66
CA THR A 81 0.72 -12.64 1.44
C THR A 81 -0.47 -12.26 0.58
N TYR A 82 -0.67 -10.95 0.38
CA TYR A 82 -1.56 -10.42 -0.64
C TYR A 82 -0.79 -10.22 -1.94
N GLN A 83 -1.20 -10.89 -3.02
CA GLN A 83 -0.70 -10.63 -4.37
C GLN A 83 -1.64 -9.67 -5.09
N ALA A 84 -1.24 -8.40 -5.20
CA ALA A 84 -1.98 -7.35 -5.86
C ALA A 84 -1.85 -7.48 -7.39
N VAL A 85 -2.94 -7.88 -8.05
CA VAL A 85 -3.00 -8.01 -9.52
C VAL A 85 -3.08 -6.62 -10.15
N VAL A 86 -1.93 -6.04 -10.48
CA VAL A 86 -1.81 -4.65 -10.97
C VAL A 86 -1.16 -4.55 -12.34
N HIS A 87 -0.44 -5.59 -12.76
CA HIS A 87 0.20 -5.67 -14.07
C HIS A 87 -0.59 -6.49 -15.09
N ASP A 88 -0.49 -6.02 -16.33
CA ASP A 88 -0.75 -6.74 -17.56
C ASP A 88 0.54 -6.64 -18.40
N LEU A 89 1.40 -7.66 -18.33
CA LEU A 89 2.71 -7.63 -18.96
C LEU A 89 2.66 -7.66 -20.50
N GLU A 90 1.53 -8.08 -21.06
CA GLU A 90 1.25 -8.04 -22.49
C GLU A 90 0.91 -6.62 -22.97
N SER A 91 0.47 -5.75 -22.05
CA SER A 91 0.10 -4.36 -22.34
C SER A 91 1.26 -3.36 -22.22
N ASN A 92 1.09 -2.19 -22.86
CA ASN A 92 2.00 -1.05 -22.70
C ASN A 92 1.21 0.26 -22.46
N PRO A 93 1.33 0.93 -21.30
CA PRO A 93 2.09 0.49 -20.12
C PRO A 93 1.51 -0.77 -19.49
N THR A 94 2.33 -1.49 -18.73
CA THR A 94 1.92 -2.73 -18.05
C THR A 94 1.02 -2.47 -16.85
N CYS A 95 1.09 -1.27 -16.27
CA CYS A 95 0.29 -0.88 -15.12
C CYS A 95 -0.27 0.53 -15.32
N ARG A 96 -1.41 0.79 -14.68
CA ARG A 96 -2.02 2.12 -14.57
C ARG A 96 -2.31 2.41 -13.11
N ALA A 97 -2.19 3.67 -12.69
CA ALA A 97 -2.44 4.09 -11.30
C ALA A 97 -3.80 3.61 -10.76
N GLY A 98 -4.82 3.54 -11.62
CA GLY A 98 -6.13 2.99 -11.26
C GLY A 98 -6.12 1.51 -10.84
N ASN A 99 -5.20 0.69 -11.37
CA ASN A 99 -5.06 -0.72 -10.99
C ASN A 99 -4.52 -0.83 -9.57
N VAL A 100 -3.42 -0.14 -9.28
CA VAL A 100 -2.83 -0.06 -7.93
C VAL A 100 -3.85 0.45 -6.94
N ARG A 101 -4.54 1.55 -7.27
CA ARG A 101 -5.55 2.13 -6.39
C ARG A 101 -6.67 1.14 -6.04
N ARG A 102 -7.24 0.47 -7.04
CA ARG A 102 -8.33 -0.51 -6.81
C ARG A 102 -7.86 -1.71 -5.99
N SER A 103 -6.69 -2.26 -6.31
CA SER A 103 -6.15 -3.42 -5.61
C SER A 103 -5.81 -3.09 -4.17
N LEU A 104 -5.00 -2.05 -3.93
CA LEU A 104 -4.59 -1.64 -2.60
C LEU A 104 -5.79 -1.24 -1.72
N THR A 105 -6.75 -0.48 -2.25
CA THR A 105 -7.98 -0.15 -1.50
C THR A 105 -8.75 -1.40 -1.09
N SER A 106 -8.83 -2.41 -1.97
CA SER A 106 -9.53 -3.65 -1.69
C SER A 106 -8.81 -4.50 -0.64
N ILE A 107 -7.48 -4.57 -0.72
CA ILE A 107 -6.62 -5.27 0.26
C ILE A 107 -6.73 -4.60 1.63
N LEU A 108 -6.58 -3.28 1.72
CA LEU A 108 -6.66 -2.54 2.99
C LEU A 108 -8.03 -2.64 3.66
N LYS A 109 -9.12 -2.76 2.88
CA LYS A 109 -10.46 -3.02 3.43
C LYS A 109 -10.63 -4.45 3.91
N ASP A 110 -10.06 -5.42 3.20
CA ASP A 110 -10.11 -6.84 3.57
C ASP A 110 -9.28 -7.12 4.83
N SER A 111 -8.07 -6.57 4.92
CA SER A 111 -7.19 -6.71 6.08
C SER A 111 -7.84 -6.22 7.37
N VAL A 112 -8.51 -5.06 7.31
CA VAL A 112 -9.28 -4.50 8.44
C VAL A 112 -10.42 -5.45 8.83
N LYS A 113 -11.16 -6.02 7.86
CA LYS A 113 -12.22 -7.00 8.16
C LYS A 113 -11.68 -8.28 8.81
N ARG A 114 -10.44 -8.65 8.51
CA ARG A 114 -9.73 -9.79 9.10
C ARG A 114 -9.09 -9.48 10.45
N GLY A 115 -9.18 -8.23 10.92
CA GLY A 115 -8.58 -7.81 12.18
C GLY A 115 -7.07 -7.58 12.12
N MET A 116 -6.49 -7.47 10.92
CA MET A 116 -5.08 -7.12 10.75
C MET A 116 -4.84 -5.65 11.15
N THR A 117 -3.68 -5.40 11.73
CA THR A 117 -3.28 -4.11 12.30
C THR A 117 -2.03 -3.54 11.64
N SER A 118 -1.18 -4.38 11.04
CA SER A 118 0.07 -3.99 10.40
C SER A 118 0.29 -4.71 9.08
N LEU A 119 0.55 -3.95 8.01
CA LEU A 119 0.80 -4.45 6.67
C LEU A 119 2.09 -3.84 6.13
N THR A 120 2.85 -4.62 5.36
CA THR A 120 3.93 -4.09 4.53
C THR A 120 3.52 -4.17 3.06
N VAL A 121 3.99 -3.23 2.25
CA VAL A 121 3.70 -3.18 0.82
C VAL A 121 4.96 -2.81 0.04
N GLU A 122 5.21 -3.48 -1.07
CA GLU A 122 6.26 -3.07 -2.00
C GLU A 122 5.80 -1.91 -2.92
N PRO A 123 6.68 -1.31 -3.73
CA PRO A 123 6.33 -0.23 -4.66
C PRO A 123 5.41 -0.69 -5.80
N LEU A 124 4.12 -0.87 -5.51
CA LEU A 124 3.14 -1.46 -6.43
C LEU A 124 3.04 -0.68 -7.76
N GLY A 125 3.11 -1.43 -8.86
CA GLY A 125 2.97 -0.90 -10.21
C GLY A 125 4.28 -0.38 -10.80
N VAL A 126 5.34 -0.23 -9.99
CA VAL A 126 6.68 0.14 -10.46
C VAL A 126 7.36 -1.12 -10.97
N TRP A 127 7.51 -1.21 -12.30
CA TRP A 127 8.16 -2.36 -12.94
C TRP A 127 8.99 -1.93 -14.13
N ARG A 128 10.32 -1.95 -13.94
CA ARG A 128 11.31 -1.53 -14.95
C ARG A 128 10.89 -0.18 -15.56
N LYS A 129 11.05 -0.01 -16.88
CA LYS A 129 10.62 1.17 -17.63
C LYS A 129 9.21 1.04 -18.25
N ARG A 130 8.44 0.02 -17.88
CA ARG A 130 7.12 -0.29 -18.46
C ARG A 130 5.95 -0.19 -17.47
N GLY A 131 6.24 0.02 -16.19
CA GLY A 131 5.25 0.27 -15.14
C GLY A 131 5.00 1.75 -14.92
N LEU A 132 4.55 2.07 -13.72
CA LEU A 132 4.35 3.44 -13.24
C LEU A 132 5.69 4.12 -12.92
N THR A 133 5.70 5.44 -13.02
CA THR A 133 6.73 6.25 -12.37
C THR A 133 6.53 6.25 -10.85
N LEU A 134 7.55 6.67 -10.09
CA LEU A 134 7.43 6.83 -8.63
C LEU A 134 6.31 7.82 -8.27
N GLU A 135 6.18 8.92 -8.99
CA GLU A 135 5.13 9.91 -8.76
C GLU A 135 3.72 9.33 -8.96
N GLU A 136 3.52 8.55 -10.03
CA GLU A 136 2.24 7.87 -10.31
C GLU A 136 1.92 6.81 -9.25
N MET A 137 2.94 6.10 -8.75
CA MET A 137 2.78 5.13 -7.66
C MET A 137 2.41 5.83 -6.34
N VAL A 138 3.11 6.90 -5.96
CA VAL A 138 2.76 7.71 -4.78
C VAL A 138 1.33 8.24 -4.90
N GLU A 139 0.93 8.74 -6.07
CA GLU A 139 -0.43 9.19 -6.33
C GLU A 139 -1.47 8.08 -6.09
N ALA A 140 -1.20 6.87 -6.60
CA ALA A 140 -2.11 5.74 -6.45
C ALA A 140 -2.22 5.28 -4.98
N ILE A 141 -1.10 5.23 -4.25
CA ILE A 141 -1.06 4.86 -2.83
C ILE A 141 -1.80 5.90 -1.99
N GLU A 142 -1.51 7.19 -2.19
CA GLU A 142 -2.18 8.28 -1.48
C GLU A 142 -3.70 8.23 -1.68
N ALA A 143 -4.14 8.05 -2.94
CA ALA A 143 -5.55 7.95 -3.25
C ALA A 143 -6.22 6.75 -2.55
N SER A 144 -5.52 5.63 -2.42
CA SER A 144 -6.00 4.43 -1.72
C SER A 144 -6.13 4.66 -0.23
N ILE A 145 -5.11 5.25 0.38
CA ILE A 145 -5.08 5.57 1.82
C ILE A 145 -6.21 6.52 2.18
N PHE A 146 -6.45 7.56 1.37
CA PHE A 146 -7.57 8.48 1.60
C PHE A 146 -8.93 7.84 1.38
N GLU A 147 -9.06 6.94 0.41
CA GLU A 147 -10.30 6.20 0.18
C GLU A 147 -10.64 5.27 1.36
N VAL A 148 -9.64 4.63 1.96
CA VAL A 148 -9.81 3.74 3.12
C VAL A 148 -9.99 4.52 4.41
N GLY A 149 -9.20 5.59 4.61
CA GLY A 149 -9.18 6.39 5.83
C GLY A 149 -10.52 7.04 6.18
N VAL A 150 -11.37 7.28 5.18
CA VAL A 150 -12.74 7.81 5.38
C VAL A 150 -13.66 6.81 6.13
N SER A 151 -13.43 5.52 5.98
CA SER A 151 -14.33 4.45 6.49
C SER A 151 -13.63 3.47 7.43
N LEU A 152 -12.52 3.89 8.04
CA LEU A 152 -11.67 2.99 8.82
C LEU A 152 -12.34 2.58 10.14
N SER A 153 -12.59 1.28 10.34
CA SER A 153 -13.24 0.75 11.54
C SER A 153 -12.27 0.37 12.68
N SER A 154 -10.98 0.23 12.39
CA SER A 154 -9.91 -0.01 13.38
C SER A 154 -8.59 0.62 12.91
N PRO A 155 -7.67 1.01 13.83
CA PRO A 155 -6.37 1.54 13.42
C PRO A 155 -5.62 0.56 12.52
N LEU A 156 -4.91 1.08 11.51
CA LEU A 156 -4.15 0.28 10.56
C LEU A 156 -2.80 0.94 10.27
N ARG A 157 -1.71 0.19 10.35
CA ARG A 157 -0.38 0.59 9.91
C ARG A 157 -0.07 -0.03 8.55
N LEU A 158 0.35 0.79 7.61
CA LEU A 158 0.86 0.39 6.31
C LEU A 158 2.30 0.89 6.18
N THR A 159 3.24 -0.01 5.90
CA THR A 159 4.64 0.35 5.69
C THR A 159 5.03 0.09 4.24
N LEU A 160 5.40 1.14 3.50
CA LEU A 160 5.93 1.02 2.14
C LEU A 160 7.43 0.69 2.21
N LEU A 161 7.79 -0.48 1.70
CA LEU A 161 9.16 -0.98 1.64
C LEU A 161 9.85 -0.49 0.37
N LEU A 162 11.03 0.11 0.53
CA LEU A 162 11.82 0.73 -0.53
C LEU A 162 13.24 0.16 -0.54
N GLU A 163 13.91 0.15 -1.69
CA GLU A 163 15.19 -0.56 -1.83
C GLU A 163 16.34 0.11 -1.10
N ASN A 164 16.33 1.44 -0.99
CA ASN A 164 17.42 2.23 -0.42
C ASN A 164 16.91 3.55 0.19
N MET A 165 17.79 4.24 0.91
CA MET A 165 17.45 5.49 1.60
C MET A 165 17.08 6.64 0.64
N ASP A 166 17.71 6.72 -0.54
CA ASP A 166 17.40 7.77 -1.52
C ASP A 166 15.93 7.67 -1.98
N LEU A 167 15.45 6.45 -2.23
CA LEU A 167 14.04 6.20 -2.55
C LEU A 167 13.12 6.53 -1.38
N VAL A 168 13.52 6.24 -0.14
CA VAL A 168 12.74 6.63 1.07
C VAL A 168 12.58 8.14 1.14
N GLU A 169 13.65 8.89 0.92
CA GLU A 169 13.63 10.36 0.92
C GLU A 169 12.81 10.94 -0.22
N GLU A 170 12.97 10.42 -1.43
CA GLU A 170 12.23 10.85 -2.62
C GLU A 170 10.72 10.61 -2.46
N VAL A 171 10.34 9.40 -2.06
CA VAL A 171 8.93 9.05 -1.81
C VAL A 171 8.34 9.89 -0.67
N SER A 172 9.10 10.10 0.41
CA SER A 172 8.70 11.01 1.49
C SER A 172 8.47 12.45 0.99
N HIS A 173 9.36 12.94 0.12
CA HIS A 173 9.21 14.26 -0.48
C HIS A 173 7.96 14.35 -1.37
N LEU A 174 7.72 13.35 -2.22
CA LEU A 174 6.54 13.28 -3.08
C LEU A 174 5.23 13.26 -2.26
N PHE A 175 5.13 12.42 -1.23
CA PHE A 175 3.96 12.42 -0.34
C PHE A 175 3.73 13.77 0.32
N ARG A 176 4.79 14.39 0.88
CA ARG A 176 4.68 15.72 1.52
C ARG A 176 4.21 16.78 0.54
N SER A 177 4.85 16.86 -0.63
CA SER A 177 4.50 17.83 -1.69
C SER A 177 3.03 17.72 -2.07
N ARG A 178 2.56 16.49 -2.34
CA ARG A 178 1.17 16.24 -2.72
C ARG A 178 0.16 16.56 -1.63
N LEU A 179 0.47 16.25 -0.37
CA LEU A 179 -0.37 16.62 0.77
C LEU A 179 -0.52 18.13 0.88
N LEU A 180 0.58 18.87 0.75
CA LEU A 180 0.58 20.33 0.82
C LEU A 180 -0.21 20.96 -0.34
N CYS A 181 -0.11 20.42 -1.55
CA CYS A 181 -0.92 20.87 -2.69
C CYS A 181 -2.43 20.66 -2.47
N LYS A 182 -2.84 19.69 -1.65
CA LYS A 182 -4.25 19.35 -1.37
C LYS A 182 -4.80 20.04 -0.11
N ALA A 183 -3.97 20.81 0.59
CA ALA A 183 -4.33 21.46 1.84
C ALA A 183 -5.48 22.46 1.65
N SER A 184 -6.61 22.25 2.32
CA SER A 184 -7.71 23.21 2.30
C SER A 184 -7.46 24.34 3.30
N ARG A 185 -6.67 25.35 2.90
CA ARG A 185 -6.44 26.65 3.59
C ARG A 185 -6.02 26.59 5.08
N SER A 186 -5.76 25.42 5.63
CA SER A 186 -5.47 25.20 7.06
C SER A 186 -4.25 24.30 7.19
N PHE A 187 -3.08 24.92 7.03
CA PHE A 187 -1.83 24.39 7.52
C PHE A 187 -1.62 24.98 8.92
N ARG A 188 -1.45 24.13 9.93
CA ARG A 188 -1.07 24.57 11.27
C ARG A 188 0.00 23.63 11.81
N THR A 189 1.01 24.19 12.45
CA THR A 189 1.90 23.43 13.33
C THR A 189 1.13 23.11 14.61
N VAL A 190 1.18 21.85 15.03
CA VAL A 190 0.58 21.34 16.26
C VAL A 190 1.74 20.85 17.15
N ASP A 191 1.55 20.84 18.47
CA ASP A 191 2.56 20.51 19.48
C ASP A 191 3.54 19.39 19.04
N GLY A 192 4.85 19.67 19.19
CA GLY A 192 5.92 18.73 18.83
C GLY A 192 6.35 18.76 17.35
N ASP A 193 6.32 19.93 16.71
CA ASP A 193 6.78 20.17 15.33
C ASP A 193 6.03 19.40 14.23
N ALA A 194 4.86 18.83 14.56
CA ALA A 194 4.03 18.14 13.59
C ALA A 194 3.23 19.14 12.74
N ALA A 195 3.35 19.03 11.42
CA ALA A 195 2.45 19.67 10.47
C ALA A 195 1.11 18.93 10.46
N LEU A 196 0.02 19.70 10.58
CA LEU A 196 -1.35 19.22 10.36
C LEU A 196 -1.93 19.86 9.09
N VAL A 197 -2.41 19.00 8.19
CA VAL A 197 -3.06 19.38 6.93
C VAL A 197 -4.48 18.83 6.90
N GLU A 198 -5.48 19.71 6.71
CA GLU A 198 -6.84 19.29 6.36
C GLU A 198 -6.94 19.00 4.86
N VAL A 199 -7.41 17.81 4.51
CA VAL A 199 -7.74 17.40 3.14
C VAL A 199 -9.22 17.06 3.06
N ARG A 200 -9.91 17.59 2.05
CA ARG A 200 -11.32 17.27 1.79
C ARG A 200 -11.47 16.22 0.71
N LYS A 201 -12.23 15.17 0.99
CA LYS A 201 -12.50 14.08 0.05
C LYS A 201 -13.98 13.71 0.06
N ARG A 202 -14.70 13.99 -1.04
CA ARG A 202 -16.13 13.62 -1.21
C ARG A 202 -17.02 14.03 -0.02
N GLY A 203 -16.82 15.24 0.49
CA GLY A 203 -17.56 15.77 1.66
C GLY A 203 -16.98 15.36 3.02
N PHE A 204 -16.04 14.42 3.07
CA PHE A 204 -15.32 14.07 4.29
C PHE A 204 -14.11 14.98 4.52
N ARG A 205 -13.76 15.19 5.79
CA ARG A 205 -12.56 15.91 6.22
C ARG A 205 -11.57 14.91 6.82
N LEU A 206 -10.37 14.88 6.25
CA LEU A 206 -9.23 14.09 6.71
C LEU A 206 -8.17 15.02 7.30
N HIS A 207 -7.70 14.69 8.49
CA HIS A 207 -6.53 15.29 9.11
C HIS A 207 -5.31 14.43 8.78
N CYS A 208 -4.35 14.99 8.06
CA CYS A 208 -3.07 14.37 7.75
C CYS A 208 -1.98 15.02 8.62
N ARG A 209 -1.31 14.22 9.46
CA ARG A 209 -0.23 14.67 10.33
C ARG A 209 1.10 14.07 9.91
N PHE A 210 2.15 14.88 9.88
CA PHE A 210 3.53 14.43 9.64
C PHE A 210 4.50 15.43 10.26
N VAL A 211 5.75 15.02 10.52
CA VAL A 211 6.80 15.94 10.98
C VAL A 211 7.64 16.36 9.77
N PRO A 212 7.67 17.65 9.38
CA PRO A 212 8.49 18.12 8.28
C PRO A 212 9.97 17.79 8.51
N GLY A 213 10.67 17.31 7.48
CA GLY A 213 12.08 16.92 7.60
C GLY A 213 12.33 15.59 8.30
N SER A 214 11.27 14.89 8.73
CA SER A 214 11.35 13.55 9.32
C SER A 214 10.83 12.48 8.37
N LEU A 215 11.35 11.25 8.54
CA LEU A 215 10.85 10.03 7.90
C LEU A 215 9.87 9.25 8.80
N SER A 216 9.40 9.86 9.90
CA SER A 216 8.54 9.25 10.92
C SER A 216 7.10 8.94 10.47
N GLY A 217 6.84 8.87 9.16
CA GLY A 217 5.55 8.51 8.58
C GLY A 217 4.46 9.59 8.65
N TYR A 218 3.27 9.21 8.19
CA TYR A 218 2.08 10.05 8.04
C TYR A 218 0.92 9.41 8.78
N ALA A 219 0.18 10.17 9.59
CA ALA A 219 -1.04 9.73 10.23
C ALA A 219 -2.26 10.40 9.59
N ILE A 220 -3.19 9.58 9.10
CA ILE A 220 -4.43 10.02 8.45
C ILE A 220 -5.60 9.66 9.35
N THR A 221 -6.40 10.65 9.72
CA THR A 221 -7.58 10.48 10.58
C THR A 221 -8.79 11.15 9.95
N CYS A 222 -9.92 10.44 9.84
CA CYS A 222 -11.18 11.06 9.44
C CYS A 222 -11.81 11.81 10.63
N VAL A 223 -12.13 13.10 10.45
CA VAL A 223 -12.62 13.99 11.53
C VAL A 223 -14.00 14.57 11.26
N GLY A 224 -14.61 14.26 10.12
CA GLY A 224 -15.98 14.66 9.81
C GLY A 224 -16.43 14.13 8.45
N GLY A 225 -17.73 13.90 8.31
CA GLY A 225 -18.36 13.42 7.08
C GLY A 225 -19.30 14.45 6.44
N PRO A 226 -19.85 14.13 5.26
CA PRO A 226 -20.91 14.92 4.65
C PRO A 226 -22.08 15.01 5.64
N SER A 227 -22.45 16.25 5.97
CA SER A 227 -23.67 16.61 6.69
C SER A 227 -24.90 16.34 5.84
#